data_AF-A0A484X2U3-F1
#
_entry.id   AF-A0A484X2U3-F1
#
_cell.length_a   1.000
_cell.length_b   1.000
_cell.length_c   1.000
_cell.angle_alpha   90.00
_cell.angle_beta   90.00
_cell.angle_gamma   90.00
#
_symmetry.space_group_name_H-M   'P 1'
#
loop_
_entity.id
_entity.type
_entity.pdbx_description
1 polymer ?
#
loop_
_entity_poly.entity_id
_entity_poly.type
_entity_poly.pdbx_seq_one_letter_code
_entity_poly.pdbx_strand_id
1 'polypeptide(L)'
;MSCADDSIPLAPETVAERAAVLCLAAESVATDCQREQLNYVIGTEVPVPGGEASAIQSVHITQVEDAANTLRTHQKAFIARGLAEALTRVIAIVVQPGVEFDHSNIIHYQAQEAQALAQWIEKPKWFMKRIPPITRLRRPIGN
;
A
#
# COMPACT_ATOMS: atom_id res chain seq x y z
N MET A 1 -12.11 4.24 2.87
CA MET A 1 -12.67 5.57 3.18
C MET A 1 -13.71 5.48 4.29
N SER A 2 -13.98 6.60 4.97
CA SER A 2 -15.12 6.78 5.86
C SER A 2 -16.44 6.73 5.06
N CYS A 3 -17.43 6.03 5.57
CA CYS A 3 -18.82 6.05 5.09
C CYS A 3 -19.62 7.12 5.85
N ALA A 4 -20.93 7.26 5.55
CA ALA A 4 -21.77 8.36 6.04
C ALA A 4 -21.76 8.56 7.57
N ASP A 5 -21.64 7.47 8.34
CA ASP A 5 -21.70 7.49 9.81
C ASP A 5 -20.34 7.31 10.49
N ASP A 6 -19.25 7.30 9.71
CA ASP A 6 -17.90 7.06 10.23
C ASP A 6 -17.22 8.34 10.72
N SER A 7 -16.26 8.17 11.63
CA SER A 7 -15.31 9.23 11.96
C SER A 7 -14.44 9.58 10.74
N ILE A 8 -14.02 10.85 10.67
CA ILE A 8 -13.10 11.35 9.63
C ILE A 8 -11.84 11.91 10.32
N PRO A 9 -10.65 11.32 10.10
CA PRO A 9 -10.40 10.08 9.37
C PRO A 9 -10.85 8.82 10.14
N LEU A 10 -10.85 7.67 9.47
CA LEU A 10 -11.03 6.37 10.12
C LEU A 10 -9.85 6.04 11.03
N ALA A 11 -10.12 5.33 12.13
CA ALA A 11 -9.06 4.70 12.91
C ALA A 11 -8.31 3.64 12.06
N PRO A 12 -6.96 3.55 12.16
CA PRO A 12 -6.17 2.56 11.42
C PRO A 12 -6.64 1.11 11.61
N GLU A 13 -7.14 0.78 12.80
CA GLU A 13 -7.71 -0.53 13.13
C GLU A 13 -8.97 -0.80 12.31
N THR A 14 -9.88 0.18 12.19
CA THR A 14 -11.11 0.05 11.39
C THR A 14 -10.79 -0.15 9.91
N VAL A 15 -9.78 0.56 9.38
CA VAL A 15 -9.30 0.36 8.00
C VAL A 15 -8.82 -1.07 7.81
N ALA A 16 -7.97 -1.57 8.70
CA ALA A 16 -7.44 -2.92 8.64
C ALA A 16 -8.52 -4.00 8.78
N GLU A 17 -9.51 -3.79 9.64
CA GLU A 17 -10.65 -4.70 9.81
C GLU A 17 -11.49 -4.80 8.54
N ARG A 18 -11.79 -3.67 7.91
CA ARG A 18 -12.53 -3.64 6.64
C ARG A 18 -11.74 -4.32 5.52
N ALA A 19 -10.43 -4.08 5.43
CA ALA A 19 -9.56 -4.76 4.49
C ALA A 19 -9.57 -6.29 4.68
N ALA A 20 -9.55 -6.76 5.94
CA ALA A 20 -9.61 -8.18 6.25
C ALA A 20 -10.97 -8.81 5.88
N VAL A 21 -12.09 -8.08 6.02
CA VAL A 21 -13.41 -8.53 5.53
C VAL A 21 -13.38 -8.73 4.01
N LEU A 22 -12.81 -7.79 3.26
CA LEU A 22 -12.71 -7.90 1.81
C LEU A 22 -11.79 -9.04 1.37
N CYS A 23 -10.67 -9.23 2.07
CA CYS A 23 -9.78 -10.37 1.84
C CYS A 23 -10.50 -11.70 2.09
N LEU A 24 -11.24 -11.83 3.19
CA LEU A 24 -12.05 -13.02 3.48
C LEU A 24 -13.07 -13.30 2.36
N ALA A 25 -13.75 -12.26 1.88
CA ALA A 25 -14.69 -12.41 0.78
C ALA A 25 -13.99 -12.95 -0.49
N ALA A 26 -12.83 -12.40 -0.85
CA ALA A 26 -12.04 -12.88 -1.99
C ALA A 26 -11.59 -14.33 -1.82
N GLU A 27 -11.09 -14.69 -0.64
CA GLU A 27 -10.64 -16.06 -0.32
C GLU A 27 -11.77 -17.08 -0.35
N SER A 28 -12.97 -16.68 0.10
CA SER A 28 -14.14 -17.56 0.20
C SER A 28 -14.69 -18.01 -1.15
N VAL A 29 -14.44 -17.24 -2.22
CA VAL A 29 -14.95 -17.52 -3.58
C VAL A 29 -13.87 -18.02 -4.53
N ALA A 30 -12.59 -17.88 -4.18
CA ALA A 30 -11.49 -18.30 -5.02
C ALA A 30 -11.37 -19.84 -5.05
N THR A 31 -11.27 -20.39 -6.26
CA THR A 31 -10.82 -21.78 -6.46
C THR A 31 -9.38 -21.95 -5.97
N ASP A 32 -8.93 -23.18 -5.70
CA ASP A 32 -7.56 -23.43 -5.21
C ASP A 32 -6.50 -22.83 -6.14
N CYS A 33 -6.66 -23.01 -7.46
CA CYS A 33 -5.76 -22.42 -8.46
C CYS A 33 -5.76 -20.89 -8.43
N GLN A 34 -6.93 -20.26 -8.30
CA GLN A 34 -7.01 -18.79 -8.18
C GLN A 34 -6.37 -18.30 -6.89
N ARG A 35 -6.61 -19.00 -5.77
CA ARG A 35 -6.09 -18.64 -4.44
C ARG A 35 -4.57 -18.64 -4.41
N GLU A 36 -3.92 -19.61 -5.06
CA GLU A 36 -2.47 -19.64 -5.18
C GLU A 36 -1.89 -18.43 -5.93
N GLN A 37 -2.64 -17.89 -6.89
CA GLN A 37 -2.27 -16.77 -7.75
C GLN A 37 -2.73 -15.40 -7.22
N LEU A 38 -3.62 -15.35 -6.23
CA LEU A 38 -4.07 -14.10 -5.63
C LEU A 38 -2.88 -13.36 -5.01
N ASN A 39 -2.85 -12.04 -5.17
CA ASN A 39 -1.88 -11.19 -4.50
C ASN A 39 -2.61 -9.95 -3.99
N TYR A 40 -2.31 -9.56 -2.77
CA TYR A 40 -2.96 -8.44 -2.10
C TYR A 40 -2.01 -7.26 -1.98
N VAL A 41 -2.58 -6.07 -2.12
CA VAL A 41 -1.91 -4.81 -1.82
C VAL A 41 -2.72 -4.15 -0.71
N ILE A 42 -2.02 -3.66 0.32
CA ILE A 42 -2.65 -3.01 1.48
C ILE A 42 -2.23 -1.56 1.60
N GLY A 43 -2.92 -0.82 2.46
CA GLY A 43 -2.67 0.60 2.66
C GLY A 43 -3.39 1.46 1.63
N THR A 44 -3.32 2.75 1.90
CA THR A 44 -3.70 3.86 1.04
C THR A 44 -2.55 4.85 1.23
N GLU A 45 -2.29 5.65 0.23
CA GLU A 45 -1.39 6.78 0.40
C GLU A 45 -1.88 7.66 1.57
N VAL A 46 -0.93 7.95 2.48
CA VAL A 46 -1.16 8.76 3.69
C VAL A 46 -0.24 9.97 3.58
N PRO A 47 -0.79 11.20 3.55
CA PRO A 47 -2.22 11.54 3.65
C PRO A 47 -3.05 11.09 2.43
N VAL A 48 -4.35 10.84 2.64
CA VAL A 48 -5.30 10.40 1.59
C VAL A 48 -5.24 11.39 0.42
N PRO A 49 -5.24 10.96 -0.85
CA PRO A 49 -5.24 11.86 -1.98
C PRO A 49 -6.57 12.57 -1.99
N GLY A 50 -6.51 13.85 -1.70
CA GLY A 50 -7.46 14.79 -2.23
C GLY A 50 -6.76 15.53 -3.34
N GLY A 51 -7.29 15.46 -4.56
CA GLY A 51 -7.04 16.49 -5.56
C GLY A 51 -7.50 17.82 -4.98
N GLU A 52 -6.58 18.52 -4.32
CA GLU A 52 -6.78 19.89 -3.88
C GLU A 52 -7.15 20.72 -5.13
N ALA A 53 -8.29 21.40 -5.07
CA ALA A 53 -8.60 22.47 -6.02
C ALA A 53 -7.66 23.68 -5.85
N SER A 54 -6.73 23.61 -4.90
CA SER A 54 -5.71 24.58 -4.58
C SER A 54 -4.35 24.09 -5.09
N ALA A 55 -3.50 25.00 -5.58
CA ALA A 55 -2.16 24.67 -6.08
C ALA A 55 -1.37 23.83 -5.06
N ILE A 56 -0.90 22.66 -5.48
CA ILE A 56 -0.14 21.75 -4.61
C ILE A 56 1.25 22.33 -4.41
N GLN A 57 1.51 22.89 -3.22
CA GLN A 57 2.81 23.46 -2.86
C GLN A 57 3.78 22.43 -2.28
N SER A 58 3.28 21.33 -1.70
CA SER A 58 4.12 20.29 -1.10
C SER A 58 3.38 18.96 -0.91
N VAL A 59 4.09 17.84 -1.07
CA VAL A 59 3.62 16.49 -0.74
C VAL A 59 4.20 16.07 0.60
N HIS A 60 3.37 15.47 1.46
CA HIS A 60 3.85 14.79 2.65
C HIS A 60 4.25 13.36 2.33
N ILE A 61 5.56 13.08 2.41
CA ILE A 61 6.09 11.71 2.32
C ILE A 61 5.59 10.91 3.52
N THR A 62 5.08 9.71 3.26
CA THR A 62 4.60 8.80 4.31
C THR A 62 5.73 8.51 5.31
N GLN A 63 5.44 8.63 6.59
CA GLN A 63 6.41 8.33 7.63
C GLN A 63 6.55 6.81 7.79
N VAL A 64 7.74 6.34 8.17
CA VAL A 64 8.03 4.90 8.30
C VAL A 64 7.17 4.26 9.39
N GLU A 65 6.92 5.00 10.46
CA GLU A 65 6.03 4.64 11.57
C GLU A 65 4.59 4.40 11.11
N ASP A 66 4.06 5.20 10.20
CA ASP A 66 2.70 5.06 9.67
C ASP A 66 2.60 3.84 8.75
N ALA A 67 3.60 3.63 7.90
CA ALA A 67 3.68 2.44 7.05
C ALA A 67 3.80 1.16 7.91
N ALA A 68 4.64 1.20 8.96
CA ALA A 68 4.78 0.11 9.93
C ALA A 68 3.50 -0.14 10.73
N ASN A 69 2.79 0.93 11.12
CA ASN A 69 1.53 0.84 11.82
C ASN A 69 0.45 0.21 10.95
N THR A 70 0.34 0.64 9.69
CA THR A 70 -0.57 0.08 8.68
C THR A 70 -0.32 -1.41 8.51
N LEU A 71 0.94 -1.81 8.35
CA LEU A 71 1.30 -3.22 8.26
C LEU A 71 0.87 -3.99 9.53
N ARG A 72 1.20 -3.47 10.71
CA ARG A 72 0.89 -4.10 12.00
C ARG A 72 -0.62 -4.27 12.22
N THR A 73 -1.43 -3.27 11.92
CA THR A 73 -2.90 -3.35 12.09
C THR A 73 -3.51 -4.35 11.12
N HIS A 74 -3.06 -4.38 9.86
CA HIS A 74 -3.51 -5.37 8.88
C HIS A 74 -3.13 -6.80 9.28
N GLN A 75 -1.90 -7.03 9.75
CA GLN A 75 -1.49 -8.33 10.27
C GLN A 75 -2.41 -8.80 11.40
N LYS A 76 -2.69 -7.94 12.38
CA LYS A 76 -3.61 -8.26 13.49
C LYS A 76 -5.01 -8.59 12.99
N ALA A 77 -5.57 -7.77 12.10
CA ALA A 77 -6.92 -7.94 11.58
C ALA A 77 -7.09 -9.20 10.71
N PHE A 78 -6.06 -9.56 9.93
CA PHE A 78 -6.05 -10.78 9.12
C PHE A 78 -5.96 -12.02 10.01
N ILE A 79 -5.04 -12.03 10.99
CA ILE A 79 -4.89 -13.14 11.93
C ILE A 79 -6.18 -13.35 12.73
N ALA A 80 -6.82 -12.28 13.19
CA ALA A 80 -8.09 -12.35 13.93
C ALA A 80 -9.25 -12.97 13.12
N ARG A 81 -9.17 -12.96 11.79
CA ARG A 81 -10.14 -13.59 10.87
C ARG A 81 -9.68 -14.94 10.30
N GLY A 82 -8.59 -15.52 10.81
CA GLY A 82 -8.05 -16.79 10.32
C GLY A 82 -7.37 -16.69 8.95
N LEU A 83 -7.05 -15.48 8.46
CA LEU A 83 -6.46 -15.22 7.15
C LEU A 83 -4.92 -15.25 7.19
N ALA A 84 -4.32 -16.05 8.07
CA ALA A 84 -2.87 -16.11 8.23
C ALA A 84 -2.15 -16.56 6.94
N GLU A 85 -2.79 -17.41 6.15
CA GLU A 85 -2.25 -17.92 4.89
C GLU A 85 -2.37 -16.86 3.77
N ALA A 86 -3.52 -16.20 3.64
CA ALA A 86 -3.72 -15.06 2.74
C ALA A 86 -2.81 -13.87 3.07
N LEU A 87 -2.48 -13.66 4.34
CA LEU A 87 -1.51 -12.65 4.75
C LEU A 87 -0.14 -12.87 4.09
N THR A 88 0.27 -14.11 3.81
CA THR A 88 1.54 -14.39 3.10
C THR A 88 1.51 -13.97 1.63
N ARG A 89 0.32 -13.71 1.06
CA ARG A 89 0.11 -13.22 -0.30
C ARG A 89 -0.07 -11.70 -0.39
N VAL A 90 0.10 -10.97 0.71
CA VAL A 90 0.19 -9.50 0.66
C VAL A 90 1.59 -9.11 0.13
N ILE A 91 1.68 -8.61 -1.10
CA ILE A 91 2.97 -8.40 -1.79
C ILE A 91 3.41 -6.94 -1.85
N ALA A 92 2.54 -5.99 -1.49
CA ALA A 92 2.89 -4.58 -1.48
C ALA A 92 2.07 -3.78 -0.44
N ILE A 93 2.65 -2.65 -0.03
CA ILE A 93 2.00 -1.62 0.77
C ILE A 93 2.06 -0.31 -0.01
N VAL A 94 0.94 0.40 -0.08
CA VAL A 94 0.87 1.74 -0.68
C VAL A 94 1.41 2.77 0.31
N VAL A 95 2.29 3.65 -0.17
CA VAL A 95 2.87 4.79 0.55
C VAL A 95 2.98 5.97 -0.42
N GLN A 96 3.10 7.19 0.11
CA GLN A 96 3.38 8.41 -0.65
C GLN A 96 4.89 8.70 -0.61
N PRO A 97 5.65 8.48 -1.71
CA PRO A 97 7.10 8.68 -1.74
C PRO A 97 7.53 10.11 -2.13
N GLY A 98 6.60 11.07 -2.20
CA GLY A 98 6.92 12.45 -2.58
C GLY A 98 6.72 12.70 -4.07
N VAL A 99 5.69 12.09 -4.66
CA VAL A 99 5.32 12.29 -6.07
C VAL A 99 3.86 12.72 -6.18
N GLU A 100 3.61 13.79 -6.91
CA GLU A 100 2.25 14.30 -7.14
C GLU A 100 2.23 15.25 -8.34
N PHE A 101 1.05 15.52 -8.88
CA PHE A 101 0.84 16.49 -9.95
C PHE A 101 -0.57 17.08 -9.84
N ASP A 102 -0.73 18.32 -10.32
CA ASP A 102 -2.03 18.95 -10.51
C ASP A 102 -2.15 19.55 -11.94
N HIS A 103 -3.08 20.48 -12.13
CA HIS A 103 -3.35 21.11 -13.43
C HIS A 103 -2.19 21.97 -13.96
N SER A 104 -1.28 22.44 -13.09
CA SER A 104 -0.22 23.38 -13.45
C SER A 104 1.15 23.09 -12.82
N ASN A 105 1.26 22.08 -11.94
CA ASN A 105 2.47 21.77 -11.20
C ASN A 105 2.77 20.25 -11.16
N ILE A 106 4.06 19.93 -11.09
CA ILE A 106 4.56 18.56 -10.92
C ILE A 106 5.53 18.54 -9.74
N ILE A 107 5.27 17.65 -8.78
CA ILE A 107 6.18 17.35 -7.69
C ILE A 107 7.02 16.14 -8.09
N HIS A 108 8.27 16.44 -8.42
CA HIS A 108 9.25 15.44 -8.82
C HIS A 108 9.75 14.62 -7.63
N TYR A 109 9.89 13.32 -7.85
CA TYR A 109 10.47 12.40 -6.88
C TYR A 109 11.87 12.83 -6.42
N GLN A 110 12.04 12.96 -5.12
CA GLN A 110 13.33 13.19 -4.46
C GLN A 110 13.81 11.92 -3.78
N ALA A 111 14.75 11.21 -4.41
CA ALA A 111 15.21 9.89 -3.94
C ALA A 111 15.78 9.92 -2.50
N GLN A 112 16.45 11.00 -2.12
CA GLN A 112 17.02 11.15 -0.79
C GLN A 112 15.93 11.21 0.29
N GLU A 113 14.79 11.82 0.00
CA GLU A 113 13.70 12.01 0.98
C GLU A 113 12.93 10.71 1.24
N ALA A 114 12.80 9.84 0.23
CA ALA A 114 12.16 8.53 0.36
C ALA A 114 13.10 7.42 0.85
N GLN A 115 14.37 7.73 1.13
CA GLN A 115 15.38 6.73 1.48
C GLN A 115 15.01 5.92 2.74
N ALA A 116 14.37 6.56 3.73
CA ALA A 116 13.92 5.90 4.95
C ALA A 116 12.84 4.82 4.67
N LEU A 117 11.90 5.12 3.77
CA LEU A 117 10.88 4.16 3.32
C LEU A 117 11.50 2.99 2.55
N ALA A 118 12.42 3.28 1.63
CA ALA A 118 13.13 2.27 0.85
C ALA A 118 13.91 1.29 1.76
N GLN A 119 14.63 1.81 2.76
CA GLN A 119 15.35 0.97 3.72
C GLN A 119 14.40 0.20 4.65
N TRP A 120 13.25 0.77 5.00
CA TRP A 120 12.28 0.09 5.85
C TRP A 120 11.65 -1.11 5.14
N ILE A 121 11.25 -0.98 3.88
CA ILE A 121 10.55 -2.04 3.14
C ILE A 121 11.44 -3.25 2.83
N GLU A 122 12.77 -3.13 2.93
CA GLU A 122 13.70 -4.26 2.84
C GLU A 122 13.68 -5.18 4.08
N LYS A 123 13.21 -4.69 5.24
CA LYS A 123 13.23 -5.46 6.50
C LYS A 123 12.17 -6.58 6.54
N PRO A 124 10.91 -6.36 6.09
CA PRO A 124 9.89 -7.41 6.02
C PRO A 124 10.25 -8.51 4.99
N LYS A 125 10.95 -9.55 5.43
CA LYS A 125 11.47 -10.63 4.57
C LYS A 125 10.42 -11.42 3.76
N TRP A 126 9.13 -11.26 4.02
CA TRP A 126 8.08 -12.02 3.34
C TRP A 126 7.51 -11.29 2.12
N PHE A 127 7.58 -9.94 2.06
CA PHE A 127 7.18 -9.15 0.88
C PHE A 127 8.02 -9.49 -0.37
N MET A 128 9.30 -9.82 -0.19
CA MET A 128 10.26 -10.00 -1.28
C MET A 128 10.30 -11.42 -1.87
N LYS A 129 9.50 -12.37 -1.37
CA LYS A 129 9.60 -13.78 -1.80
C LYS A 129 8.91 -14.12 -3.12
N ARG A 130 7.98 -13.30 -3.61
CA ARG A 130 7.14 -13.60 -4.78
C ARG A 130 7.25 -12.59 -5.92
N ILE A 131 7.92 -11.46 -5.73
CA ILE A 131 8.14 -10.50 -6.81
C ILE A 131 9.41 -10.95 -7.56
N PRO A 132 9.31 -11.45 -8.81
CA PRO A 132 10.52 -11.71 -9.60
C PRO A 132 11.32 -10.41 -9.74
N PRO A 133 12.66 -10.46 -9.73
CA PRO A 133 13.47 -9.26 -9.87
C PRO A 133 13.02 -8.50 -11.12
N ILE A 134 12.79 -7.18 -10.99
CA ILE A 134 12.50 -6.31 -12.11
C ILE A 134 13.75 -6.32 -13.00
N THR A 135 13.79 -7.22 -13.98
CA THR A 135 14.72 -7.11 -15.10
C THR A 135 14.39 -5.80 -15.79
N ARG A 136 15.29 -4.81 -15.69
CA ARG A 136 15.22 -3.57 -16.47
C ARG A 136 14.99 -3.94 -17.93
N LEU A 137 13.76 -3.81 -18.42
CA LEU A 137 13.48 -3.76 -19.85
C LEU A 137 14.05 -2.43 -20.37
N ARG A 138 15.37 -2.37 -20.55
CA ARG A 138 15.99 -1.40 -21.45
C ARG A 138 15.55 -1.80 -22.85
N ARG A 139 14.39 -1.31 -23.31
CA ARG A 139 14.15 -1.27 -24.75
C ARG A 139 15.18 -0.29 -25.33
N PRO A 140 16.01 -0.70 -26.30
CA PRO A 140 16.83 0.26 -27.03
C PRO A 140 15.87 1.18 -27.78
N ILE A 141 16.03 2.49 -27.57
CA ILE A 141 15.46 3.51 -28.44
C ILE A 141 16.24 3.35 -29.76
N GLY A 142 15.57 2.83 -30.79
CA GLY A 142 16.15 2.75 -32.13
C GLY A 142 16.37 4.16 -32.69
N ASN A 143 17.50 4.32 -33.39
CA ASN A 143 17.85 5.51 -34.18
C ASN A 143 16.84 5.78 -35.30
#